data_AF-A0A173G964-F1
#
_entry.id   AF-A0A173G964-F1
#
_cell.length_a   1.000
_cell.length_b   1.000
_cell.length_c   1.000
_cell.angle_alpha   90.00
_cell.angle_beta   90.00
_cell.angle_gamma   90.00
#
_symmetry.space_group_name_H-M   'P 1'
#
loop_
_entity.id
_entity.type
_entity.pdbx_description
1 polymer ?
#
loop_
_entity_poly.entity_id
_entity_poly.type
_entity_poly.pdbx_seq_one_letter_code
_entity_poly.pdbx_strand_id
1 'polypeptide(L)'
;MDSAQQALWTLALLASHVAAQILVGGSKGSVGLGIDAPDGLSSPCSLQDFRQKQLLACSSGDQIMLNGDAYPPTFITDLLSYTYNYSCIKDSSSGQFCLPLFDAYQNDTGASSTEQLCSDCNIRVFHAQLDSPLGWEGGLAQTYASLTSSCAVTSLPLTSPSSYPTSDVSATTTSGAASPSISSYLCASQYLVQAGDDCHSIAKSKNVSTFYLLAANNLAGYCTSFPEPGTSLCITHSCDLYTVKANDTCYSISEDHGSAFTILQLISWNPNINTACTNLNQLVGYQLCVSFPGDSSFATTAVTNTAATTAV
;
A
#
# COMPACT_ATOMS: atom_id res chain seq x y z
N MET A 1 35.59 4.00 0.71
CA MET A 1 34.38 3.67 1.51
C MET A 1 34.69 2.39 2.26
N ASP A 2 34.39 2.34 3.55
CA ASP A 2 34.67 1.16 4.38
C ASP A 2 33.58 0.09 4.17
N SER A 3 33.99 -1.17 4.26
CA SER A 3 33.23 -2.40 4.09
C SER A 3 31.91 -2.47 4.88
N ALA A 4 31.82 -1.78 6.03
CA ALA A 4 30.58 -1.65 6.81
C ALA A 4 29.54 -0.71 6.16
N GLN A 5 30.01 0.33 5.46
CA GLN A 5 29.17 1.27 4.72
C GLN A 5 28.59 0.64 3.45
N GLN A 6 29.33 -0.27 2.82
CA GLN A 6 28.88 -1.01 1.64
C GLN A 6 27.80 -2.04 1.98
N ALA A 7 27.92 -2.70 3.15
CA ALA A 7 26.94 -3.69 3.63
C ALA A 7 25.58 -3.06 4.00
N LEU A 8 25.60 -1.90 4.65
CA LEU A 8 24.39 -1.12 4.99
C LEU A 8 23.74 -0.52 3.74
N TRP A 9 24.55 -0.09 2.76
CA TRP A 9 24.09 0.34 1.44
C TRP A 9 23.40 -0.78 0.67
N THR A 10 23.93 -2.01 0.66
CA THR A 10 23.26 -3.16 0.01
C THR A 10 21.93 -3.48 0.64
N LEU A 11 21.75 -3.33 1.97
CA LEU A 11 20.48 -3.59 2.64
C LEU A 11 19.42 -2.52 2.32
N ALA A 12 19.83 -1.24 2.24
CA ALA A 12 18.95 -0.14 1.81
C ALA A 12 18.61 -0.24 0.31
N LEU A 13 19.57 -0.58 -0.54
CA LEU A 13 19.36 -0.87 -1.96
C LEU A 13 18.47 -2.09 -2.17
N LEU A 14 18.58 -3.16 -1.36
CA LEU A 14 17.70 -4.32 -1.45
C LEU A 14 16.26 -3.98 -1.03
N ALA A 15 16.07 -3.18 0.02
CA ALA A 15 14.74 -2.72 0.41
C ALA A 15 14.09 -1.86 -0.68
N SER A 16 14.88 -0.99 -1.33
CA SER A 16 14.45 -0.15 -2.45
C SER A 16 14.33 -0.91 -3.78
N HIS A 17 15.16 -1.92 -4.04
CA HIS A 17 15.05 -2.82 -5.20
C HIS A 17 13.82 -3.72 -5.08
N VAL A 18 13.48 -4.20 -3.88
CA VAL A 18 12.24 -4.93 -3.65
C VAL A 18 11.04 -4.02 -3.89
N ALA A 19 11.08 -2.75 -3.45
CA ALA A 19 10.04 -1.77 -3.74
C ALA A 19 9.95 -1.38 -5.24
N ALA A 20 11.08 -1.31 -5.96
CA ALA A 20 11.14 -0.97 -7.38
C ALA A 20 10.78 -2.14 -8.32
N GLN A 21 11.14 -3.38 -7.97
CA GLN A 21 10.74 -4.59 -8.72
C GLN A 21 9.22 -4.86 -8.65
N ILE A 22 8.55 -4.25 -7.69
CA ILE A 22 7.10 -4.27 -7.53
C ILE A 22 6.40 -3.29 -8.52
N LEU A 23 7.12 -2.36 -9.17
CA LEU A 23 6.52 -1.37 -10.08
C LEU A 23 7.03 -1.42 -11.53
N VAL A 24 8.21 -2.00 -11.81
CA VAL A 24 8.76 -2.09 -13.17
C VAL A 24 8.36 -3.42 -13.85
N GLY A 25 7.06 -3.68 -13.96
CA GLY A 25 6.51 -4.75 -14.80
C GLY A 25 6.38 -4.30 -16.26
N GLY A 26 7.50 -3.96 -16.91
CA GLY A 26 7.47 -3.22 -18.19
C GLY A 26 8.56 -3.57 -19.19
N SER A 27 9.08 -4.80 -19.23
CA SER A 27 9.70 -5.36 -20.44
C SER A 27 9.85 -6.87 -20.32
N LYS A 28 9.40 -7.56 -21.37
CA LYS A 28 9.30 -9.01 -21.54
C LYS A 28 10.38 -9.83 -20.80
N GLY A 29 9.94 -10.65 -19.84
CA GLY A 29 10.67 -11.88 -19.47
C GLY A 29 11.04 -12.11 -18.00
N SER A 30 10.63 -11.28 -17.05
CA SER A 30 10.94 -11.50 -15.62
C SER A 30 9.73 -11.27 -14.72
N VAL A 31 9.56 -12.16 -13.74
CA VAL A 31 8.46 -12.21 -12.76
C VAL A 31 8.45 -10.94 -11.92
N GLY A 32 7.59 -9.98 -12.27
CA GLY A 32 7.36 -8.74 -11.52
C GLY A 32 5.98 -8.79 -10.86
N LEU A 33 5.92 -8.56 -9.55
CA LEU A 33 4.68 -8.36 -8.80
C LEU A 33 4.09 -7.01 -9.22
N GLY A 34 3.34 -6.97 -10.32
CA GLY A 34 2.73 -5.75 -10.83
C GLY A 34 1.77 -5.12 -9.83
N ILE A 35 2.21 -4.04 -9.18
CA ILE A 35 1.28 -3.04 -8.65
C ILE A 35 0.87 -2.17 -9.83
N ASP A 36 -0.18 -2.58 -10.52
CA ASP A 36 -1.01 -1.60 -11.22
C ASP A 36 -1.73 -0.79 -10.14
N ALA A 37 -1.30 0.46 -9.95
CA ALA A 37 -2.01 1.40 -9.11
C ALA A 37 -3.46 1.52 -9.64
N PRO A 38 -4.49 1.46 -8.79
CA PRO A 38 -5.88 1.53 -9.25
C PRO A 38 -6.08 2.79 -10.10
N ASP A 39 -6.80 2.65 -11.22
CA ASP A 39 -7.14 3.72 -12.16
C ASP A 39 -7.73 4.93 -11.41
N GLY A 40 -6.87 5.89 -11.06
CA GLY A 40 -7.22 7.03 -10.21
C GLY A 40 -6.15 7.44 -9.20
N LEU A 41 -5.15 6.60 -8.88
CA LEU A 41 -3.99 6.95 -8.04
C LEU A 41 -2.71 7.22 -8.86
N SER A 42 -2.81 7.26 -10.19
CA SER A 42 -1.68 7.35 -11.11
C SER A 42 -1.03 8.74 -11.18
N SER A 43 -1.59 9.74 -10.49
CA SER A 43 -1.02 11.09 -10.44
C SER A 43 -0.58 11.48 -9.02
N PRO A 44 0.48 12.30 -8.89
CA PRO A 44 0.89 12.82 -7.59
C PRO A 44 -0.22 13.66 -6.93
N CYS A 45 -1.10 14.29 -7.71
CA CYS A 45 -2.27 15.00 -7.21
C CYS A 45 -3.29 14.07 -6.54
N SER A 46 -3.59 12.92 -7.14
CA SER A 46 -4.53 11.95 -6.55
C SER A 46 -4.05 11.35 -5.23
N LEU A 47 -2.73 11.11 -5.10
CA LEU A 47 -2.14 10.64 -3.85
C LEU A 47 -2.18 11.70 -2.75
N GLN A 48 -1.92 12.97 -3.10
CA GLN A 48 -2.02 14.08 -2.17
C GLN A 48 -3.46 14.27 -1.68
N ASP A 49 -4.45 14.20 -2.56
CA ASP A 49 -5.87 14.31 -2.20
C ASP A 49 -6.30 13.16 -1.27
N PHE A 50 -5.87 11.94 -1.56
CA PHE A 50 -6.12 10.79 -0.69
C PHE A 50 -5.48 10.97 0.69
N ARG A 51 -4.23 11.42 0.73
CA ARG A 51 -3.52 11.74 1.98
C ARG A 51 -4.28 12.75 2.83
N GLN A 52 -4.80 13.82 2.21
CA GLN A 52 -5.61 14.82 2.94
C GLN A 52 -6.90 14.23 3.48
N LYS A 53 -7.59 13.38 2.71
CA LYS A 53 -8.79 12.67 3.18
C LYS A 53 -8.50 11.76 4.38
N GLN A 54 -7.37 11.06 4.37
CA GLN A 54 -6.94 10.24 5.51
C GLN A 54 -6.67 11.08 6.77
N LEU A 55 -6.01 12.24 6.63
CA LEU A 55 -5.78 13.15 7.74
C LEU A 55 -7.07 13.76 8.33
N LEU A 56 -8.13 13.87 7.54
CA LEU A 56 -9.43 14.35 7.99
C LEU A 56 -10.28 13.23 8.61
N ALA A 57 -10.13 11.99 8.14
CA ALA A 57 -10.92 10.86 8.59
C ALA A 57 -10.32 10.15 9.82
N CYS A 58 -9.00 10.18 9.97
CA CYS A 58 -8.27 9.48 11.03
C CYS A 58 -7.77 10.46 12.10
N SER A 59 -7.83 10.01 13.36
CA SER A 59 -7.30 10.71 14.52
C SER A 59 -5.82 10.35 14.78
N SER A 60 -5.16 11.08 15.68
CA SER A 60 -3.78 10.76 16.11
C SER A 60 -3.65 9.41 16.85
N GLY A 61 -4.76 8.85 17.31
CA GLY A 61 -4.83 7.52 17.93
C GLY A 61 -4.97 6.39 16.91
N ASP A 62 -5.32 6.68 15.67
CA ASP A 62 -5.34 5.69 14.59
C ASP A 62 -3.91 5.51 14.10
N GLN A 63 -3.34 4.32 14.28
CA GLN A 63 -1.94 4.05 13.95
C GLN A 63 -1.81 2.69 13.27
N ILE A 64 -0.88 2.60 12.33
CA ILE A 64 -0.51 1.35 11.68
C ILE A 64 0.69 0.78 12.44
N MET A 65 0.52 -0.41 13.01
CA MET A 65 1.59 -1.10 13.73
C MET A 65 2.34 -2.05 12.78
N LEU A 66 3.64 -1.81 12.56
CA LEU A 66 4.51 -2.68 11.77
C LEU A 66 5.77 -2.99 12.57
N ASN A 67 6.06 -4.28 12.78
CA ASN A 67 7.25 -4.75 13.50
C ASN A 67 7.45 -4.13 14.90
N GLY A 68 6.36 -3.68 15.55
CA GLY A 68 6.40 -3.04 16.87
C GLY A 68 6.44 -1.51 16.83
N ASP A 69 6.63 -0.91 15.66
CA ASP A 69 6.64 0.54 15.46
C ASP A 69 5.27 1.06 15.03
N ALA A 70 4.92 2.27 15.50
CA ALA A 70 3.66 2.92 15.16
C ALA A 70 3.86 3.98 14.07
N TYR A 71 3.09 3.82 13.00
CA TYR A 71 3.09 4.70 11.85
C TYR A 71 1.77 5.46 11.74
N PRO A 72 1.76 6.66 11.14
CA PRO A 72 0.53 7.39 10.91
C PRO A 72 -0.39 6.62 9.93
N PRO A 73 -1.71 6.88 9.93
CA PRO A 73 -2.66 6.31 8.96
C PRO A 73 -2.29 6.60 7.50
N THR A 74 -1.52 7.66 7.27
CA THR A 74 -1.02 8.04 5.95
C THR A 74 0.15 7.20 5.47
N PHE A 75 0.69 6.27 6.28
CA PHE A 75 1.91 5.50 5.98
C PHE A 75 1.96 4.93 4.58
N ILE A 76 0.92 4.22 4.17
CA ILE A 76 0.86 3.57 2.86
C ILE A 76 0.83 4.61 1.74
N THR A 77 0.09 5.70 1.91
CA THR A 77 0.02 6.79 0.93
C THR A 77 1.31 7.58 0.83
N ASP A 78 1.98 7.79 1.97
CA ASP A 78 3.29 8.43 2.05
C ASP A 78 4.34 7.57 1.34
N LEU A 79 4.30 6.24 1.53
CA LEU A 79 5.17 5.29 0.85
C LEU A 79 4.95 5.26 -0.67
N LEU A 80 3.70 5.26 -1.12
CA LEU A 80 3.37 5.34 -2.55
C LEU A 80 3.82 6.67 -3.15
N SER A 81 3.60 7.78 -2.45
CA SER A 81 4.02 9.12 -2.90
C SER A 81 5.55 9.23 -2.98
N TYR A 82 6.25 8.72 -1.97
CA TYR A 82 7.70 8.63 -1.95
C TYR A 82 8.21 7.82 -3.14
N THR A 83 7.67 6.62 -3.34
CA THR A 83 8.09 5.72 -4.42
C THR A 83 7.88 6.37 -5.78
N TYR A 84 6.71 6.98 -6.02
CA TYR A 84 6.42 7.71 -7.26
C TYR A 84 7.42 8.86 -7.49
N ASN A 85 7.64 9.71 -6.49
CA ASN A 85 8.53 10.87 -6.60
C ASN A 85 9.99 10.46 -6.84
N TYR A 86 10.40 9.30 -6.34
CA TYR A 86 11.74 8.76 -6.50
C TYR A 86 11.92 8.05 -7.86
N SER A 87 10.97 7.19 -8.27
CA SER A 87 11.12 6.34 -9.45
C SER A 87 10.70 7.02 -10.76
N CYS A 88 9.77 7.97 -10.72
CA CYS A 88 9.19 8.57 -11.93
C CYS A 88 9.93 9.82 -12.43
N ILE A 89 11.11 10.10 -11.88
CA ILE A 89 11.98 11.18 -12.37
C ILE A 89 12.49 10.79 -13.75
N LYS A 90 12.26 11.67 -14.72
CA LYS A 90 12.74 11.52 -16.09
C LYS A 90 13.75 12.60 -16.42
N ASP A 91 14.74 12.20 -17.21
CA ASP A 91 15.63 13.12 -17.90
C ASP A 91 14.82 13.94 -18.91
N SER A 92 14.94 15.26 -18.84
CA SER A 92 14.15 16.16 -19.69
C SER A 92 14.54 16.10 -21.16
N SER A 93 15.77 15.66 -21.48
CA SER A 93 16.29 15.61 -22.84
C SER A 93 15.95 14.31 -23.56
N SER A 94 16.10 13.17 -22.88
CA SER A 94 15.91 11.83 -23.43
C SER A 94 14.56 11.20 -23.08
N GLY A 95 13.85 11.73 -22.08
CA GLY A 95 12.62 11.15 -21.56
C GLY A 95 12.79 9.82 -20.81
N GLN A 96 14.04 9.36 -20.63
CA GLN A 96 14.36 8.12 -19.91
C GLN A 96 14.21 8.32 -18.41
N PHE A 97 13.88 7.24 -17.69
CA PHE A 97 13.85 7.27 -16.23
C PHE A 97 15.27 7.41 -15.68
N CYS A 98 15.40 8.24 -14.65
CA CYS A 98 16.69 8.56 -14.04
C CYS A 98 17.21 7.47 -13.09
N LEU A 99 16.31 6.69 -12.48
CA LEU A 99 16.66 5.71 -11.46
C LEU A 99 17.66 4.63 -11.95
N PRO A 100 17.49 4.00 -13.13
CA PRO A 100 18.47 3.04 -13.63
C PRO A 100 19.87 3.63 -13.85
N LEU A 101 19.95 4.92 -14.23
CA LEU A 101 21.23 5.62 -14.40
C LEU A 101 21.87 5.92 -13.05
N PHE A 102 21.08 6.38 -12.08
CA PHE A 102 21.51 6.58 -10.70
C PHE A 102 22.09 5.29 -10.10
N ASP A 103 21.39 4.17 -10.23
CA ASP A 103 21.84 2.87 -9.74
C ASP A 103 23.14 2.43 -10.41
N ALA A 104 23.28 2.67 -11.71
CA ALA A 104 24.51 2.37 -12.43
C ALA A 104 25.69 3.21 -11.93
N TYR A 105 25.49 4.51 -11.69
CA TYR A 105 26.56 5.41 -11.23
C TYR A 105 27.01 5.12 -9.80
N GLN A 106 26.12 4.64 -8.95
CA GLN A 106 26.44 4.30 -7.56
C GLN A 106 27.10 2.92 -7.41
N ASN A 107 26.83 2.01 -8.34
CA ASN A 107 27.41 0.66 -8.34
C ASN A 107 28.64 0.53 -9.24
N ASP A 108 29.04 1.58 -9.96
CA ASP A 108 30.25 1.55 -10.76
C ASP A 108 31.48 1.45 -9.84
N THR A 109 32.31 0.44 -10.12
CA THR A 109 33.60 0.23 -9.42
C THR A 109 34.73 1.02 -10.08
N GLY A 110 34.46 1.61 -11.26
CA GLY A 110 35.22 2.72 -11.83
C GLY A 110 34.85 4.05 -11.18
N ALA A 111 35.70 5.07 -11.35
CA ALA A 111 35.36 6.41 -10.91
C ALA A 111 34.29 7.00 -11.85
N SER A 112 33.05 7.14 -11.34
CA SER A 112 32.00 7.90 -12.02
C SER A 112 32.51 9.29 -12.39
N SER A 113 32.27 9.72 -13.63
CA SER A 113 32.75 11.01 -14.11
C SER A 113 32.02 12.16 -13.40
N THR A 114 32.65 13.33 -13.31
CA THR A 114 32.00 14.53 -12.79
C THR A 114 30.71 14.86 -13.54
N GLU A 115 30.64 14.58 -14.83
CA GLU A 115 29.47 14.82 -15.67
C GLU A 115 28.30 13.88 -15.32
N GLN A 116 28.59 12.61 -15.00
CA GLN A 116 27.59 11.65 -14.51
C GLN A 116 27.08 12.03 -13.13
N LEU A 117 27.98 12.37 -12.20
CA LEU A 117 27.64 12.76 -10.84
C LEU A 117 26.85 14.08 -10.78
N CYS A 118 27.17 15.04 -11.65
CA CYS A 118 26.47 16.31 -11.75
C CYS A 118 25.29 16.31 -12.71
N SER A 119 24.91 15.15 -13.26
CA SER A 119 23.75 15.06 -14.13
C SER A 119 22.45 15.41 -13.36
N ASP A 120 21.50 16.05 -14.07
CA ASP A 120 20.18 16.40 -13.51
C ASP A 120 19.48 15.18 -12.89
N CYS A 121 19.56 14.03 -13.58
CA CYS A 121 19.03 12.78 -13.09
C CYS A 121 19.64 12.36 -11.74
N ASN A 122 20.97 12.39 -11.61
CA ASN A 122 21.61 11.96 -10.38
C ASN A 122 21.22 12.87 -9.20
N ILE A 123 21.29 14.18 -9.41
CA ILE A 123 20.96 15.18 -8.40
C ILE A 123 19.48 15.08 -7.96
N ARG A 124 18.55 14.95 -8.91
CA ARG A 124 17.11 14.90 -8.59
C ARG A 124 16.69 13.59 -7.93
N VAL A 125 17.30 12.46 -8.30
CA VAL A 125 17.04 11.18 -7.63
C VAL A 125 17.59 11.18 -6.19
N PHE A 126 18.81 11.71 -5.99
CA PHE A 126 19.34 11.93 -4.63
C PHE A 126 18.44 12.86 -3.80
N HIS A 127 17.99 13.97 -4.40
CA HIS A 127 17.10 14.93 -3.73
C HIS A 127 15.78 14.27 -3.35
N ALA A 128 15.08 13.61 -4.28
CA ALA A 128 13.79 12.99 -4.02
C ALA A 128 13.87 11.85 -2.98
N GLN A 129 15.01 11.16 -2.88
CA GLN A 129 15.25 10.20 -1.80
C GLN A 129 15.24 10.90 -0.43
N LEU A 130 16.00 11.98 -0.32
CA LEU A 130 16.24 12.70 0.93
C LEU A 130 15.14 13.70 1.26
N ASP A 131 14.29 14.10 0.32
CA ASP A 131 13.17 14.99 0.60
C ASP A 131 12.00 14.24 1.28
N SER A 132 12.14 12.93 1.47
CA SER A 132 11.16 12.08 2.14
C SER A 132 11.67 11.57 3.48
N PRO A 133 10.86 11.61 4.55
CA PRO A 133 11.21 10.95 5.82
C PRO A 133 11.46 9.45 5.68
N LEU A 134 10.88 8.80 4.66
CA LEU A 134 11.05 7.37 4.39
C LEU A 134 12.40 7.03 3.73
N GLY A 135 13.00 7.98 3.02
CA GLY A 135 14.29 7.82 2.35
C GLY A 135 15.43 8.61 2.99
N TRP A 136 15.16 9.35 4.08
CA TRP A 136 16.13 10.20 4.74
C TRP A 136 17.24 9.40 5.41
N GLU A 137 18.48 9.73 5.09
CA GLU A 137 19.65 9.26 5.80
C GLU A 137 20.66 10.40 6.00
N GLY A 138 21.12 10.59 7.24
CA GLY A 138 21.99 11.72 7.58
C GLY A 138 23.34 11.72 6.87
N GLY A 139 23.93 10.54 6.63
CA GLY A 139 25.19 10.42 5.88
C GLY A 139 25.02 10.75 4.39
N LEU A 140 23.92 10.32 3.80
CA LEU A 140 23.57 10.66 2.41
C LEU A 140 23.24 12.15 2.25
N ALA A 141 22.58 12.77 3.22
CA ALA A 141 22.33 14.21 3.19
C ALA A 141 23.62 15.04 3.14
N GLN A 142 24.67 14.63 3.87
CA GLN A 142 25.99 15.27 3.81
C GLN A 142 26.67 15.05 2.46
N THR A 143 26.54 13.85 1.90
CA THR A 143 27.07 13.49 0.58
C THR A 143 26.40 14.35 -0.50
N TYR A 144 25.07 14.49 -0.44
CA TYR A 144 24.29 15.35 -1.34
C TYR A 144 24.66 16.83 -1.22
N ALA A 145 24.87 17.34 0.00
CA ALA A 145 25.29 18.72 0.20
C ALA A 145 26.67 18.99 -0.43
N SER A 146 27.59 18.03 -0.33
CA SER A 146 28.92 18.12 -0.96
C SER A 146 28.82 18.05 -2.48
N LEU A 147 27.97 17.16 -3.00
CA LEU A 147 27.74 16.96 -4.43
C LEU A 147 27.07 18.20 -5.09
N THR A 148 26.01 18.72 -4.49
CA THR A 148 25.35 19.93 -5.01
C THR A 148 26.28 21.14 -4.99
N SER A 149 27.15 21.24 -3.97
CA SER A 149 28.19 22.27 -3.92
C SER A 149 29.21 22.13 -5.05
N SER A 150 29.71 20.91 -5.33
CA SER A 150 30.68 20.68 -6.40
C SER A 150 30.08 20.83 -7.80
N CYS A 151 28.78 20.55 -7.94
CA CYS A 151 28.02 20.71 -9.18
C CYS A 151 27.38 22.10 -9.34
N ALA A 152 27.60 23.02 -8.40
CA ALA A 152 27.03 24.38 -8.38
C ALA A 152 25.48 24.43 -8.44
N VAL A 153 24.80 23.43 -7.86
CA VAL A 153 23.33 23.36 -7.79
C VAL A 153 22.81 24.07 -6.54
N THR A 154 21.90 25.04 -6.72
CA THR A 154 21.32 25.84 -5.61
C THR A 154 19.79 25.74 -5.49
N SER A 155 19.12 25.10 -6.46
CA SER A 155 17.65 25.09 -6.56
C SER A 155 16.96 23.89 -5.87
N LEU A 156 17.72 23.00 -5.21
CA LEU A 156 17.20 21.77 -4.60
C LEU A 156 17.71 21.62 -3.15
N PRO A 157 17.33 22.53 -2.24
CA PRO A 157 17.72 22.42 -0.84
C PRO A 157 17.04 21.22 -0.17
N LEU A 158 17.69 20.67 0.85
CA LEU A 158 17.13 19.64 1.73
C LEU A 158 16.94 20.20 3.13
N THR A 159 15.86 19.79 3.77
CA THR A 159 15.63 20.02 5.20
C THR A 159 15.50 18.68 5.88
N SER A 160 16.12 18.51 7.05
CA SER A 160 15.93 17.28 7.84
C SER A 160 14.44 17.10 8.16
N PRO A 161 13.82 15.99 7.74
CA PRO A 161 12.43 15.72 8.06
C PRO A 161 12.29 15.31 9.53
N SER A 162 11.06 15.37 10.03
CA SER A 162 10.70 14.77 11.32
C SER A 162 10.87 13.25 11.28
N SER A 163 11.12 12.63 12.45
CA SER A 163 11.22 11.18 12.58
C SER A 163 9.96 10.46 12.12
N TYR A 164 10.13 9.29 11.53
CA TYR A 164 9.08 8.48 10.93
C TYR A 164 9.52 7.02 11.07
N PRO A 165 9.05 6.22 12.05
CA PRO A 165 7.76 6.23 12.77
C PRO A 165 7.57 7.32 13.85
N THR A 166 6.33 7.53 14.28
CA THR A 166 5.90 8.65 15.15
C THR A 166 6.05 8.40 16.66
N SER A 167 6.63 7.28 17.10
CA SER A 167 6.62 6.92 18.53
C SER A 167 7.96 7.09 19.22
N ASP A 168 8.00 8.06 20.11
CA ASP A 168 8.43 7.84 21.49
C ASP A 168 7.16 7.72 22.35
N VAL A 169 6.59 6.51 22.47
CA VAL A 169 5.57 6.22 23.48
C VAL A 169 6.03 4.99 24.25
N SER A 170 6.66 5.24 25.39
CA SER A 170 6.88 4.22 26.41
C SER A 170 5.53 3.61 26.80
N ALA A 171 5.35 2.34 26.49
CA ALA A 171 4.17 1.56 26.83
C ALA A 171 3.96 1.55 28.35
N THR A 172 3.01 2.35 28.84
CA THR A 172 2.43 2.15 30.16
C THR A 172 1.16 1.33 29.99
N THR A 173 1.20 0.07 30.41
CA THR A 173 0.05 -0.83 30.43
C THR A 173 -0.96 -0.35 31.48
N THR A 174 -1.89 0.51 31.07
CA THR A 174 -3.14 0.75 31.82
C THR A 174 -4.23 -0.14 31.23
N SER A 175 -4.44 -1.29 31.88
CA SER A 175 -5.63 -2.11 31.75
C SER A 175 -6.85 -1.27 32.16
N GLY A 176 -7.60 -0.74 31.19
CA GLY A 176 -8.83 -0.01 31.50
C GLY A 176 -9.37 0.95 30.44
N ALA A 177 -8.87 0.97 29.20
CA ALA A 177 -9.46 1.74 28.12
C ALA A 177 -10.22 0.80 27.17
N ALA A 178 -11.51 1.08 26.95
CA ALA A 178 -12.31 0.40 25.95
C ALA A 178 -11.60 0.48 24.60
N SER A 179 -11.50 -0.68 23.95
CA SER A 179 -10.96 -0.83 22.60
C SER A 179 -11.62 0.18 21.65
N PRO A 180 -10.87 0.87 20.77
CA PRO A 180 -11.48 1.72 19.76
C PRO A 180 -12.43 0.85 18.93
N SER A 181 -13.70 1.25 18.90
CA SER A 181 -14.72 0.61 18.09
C SER A 181 -14.26 0.61 16.64
N ILE A 182 -13.94 -0.59 16.16
CA ILE A 182 -13.67 -0.93 14.76
C ILE A 182 -14.69 -0.16 13.91
N SER A 183 -14.20 0.54 12.88
CA SER A 183 -15.00 1.10 11.78
C SER A 183 -16.25 0.26 11.60
N SER A 184 -17.40 0.81 12.03
CA SER A 184 -18.58 0.01 12.35
C SER A 184 -18.90 -0.88 11.17
N TYR A 185 -18.82 -2.20 11.35
CA TYR A 185 -19.41 -3.17 10.45
C TYR A 185 -20.91 -2.85 10.41
N LEU A 186 -21.31 -1.91 9.56
CA LEU A 186 -22.65 -1.35 9.58
C LEU A 186 -23.61 -2.48 9.24
N CYS A 187 -24.56 -2.69 10.14
CA CYS A 187 -25.56 -3.71 9.95
C CYS A 187 -26.52 -3.28 8.85
N ALA A 188 -26.37 -3.85 7.66
CA ALA A 188 -27.22 -3.54 6.53
C ALA A 188 -28.58 -4.26 6.66
N SER A 189 -28.58 -5.48 7.20
CA SER A 189 -29.80 -6.24 7.47
C SER A 189 -29.62 -7.29 8.57
N GLN A 190 -30.72 -7.93 8.98
CA GLN A 190 -30.72 -9.03 9.93
C GLN A 190 -31.06 -10.34 9.22
N TYR A 191 -30.49 -11.45 9.68
CA TYR A 191 -30.78 -12.80 9.21
C TYR A 191 -31.00 -13.74 10.39
N LEU A 192 -32.07 -14.53 10.35
CA LEU A 192 -32.32 -15.58 11.34
C LEU A 192 -31.70 -16.88 10.86
N VAL A 193 -30.77 -17.42 11.65
CA VAL A 193 -30.11 -18.71 11.38
C VAL A 193 -31.16 -19.80 11.20
N GLN A 194 -31.05 -20.59 10.14
CA GLN A 194 -31.94 -21.71 9.84
C GLN A 194 -31.29 -23.06 10.21
N ALA A 195 -32.10 -24.12 10.28
CA ALA A 195 -31.59 -25.46 10.52
C ALA A 195 -30.66 -25.90 9.38
N GLY A 196 -29.42 -26.28 9.72
CA GLY A 196 -28.40 -26.68 8.75
C GLY A 196 -27.56 -25.52 8.19
N ASP A 197 -27.79 -24.29 8.65
CA ASP A 197 -26.91 -23.17 8.31
C ASP A 197 -25.55 -23.27 9.01
N ASP A 198 -24.54 -22.79 8.31
CA ASP A 198 -23.23 -22.48 8.86
C ASP A 198 -22.76 -21.10 8.36
N CYS A 199 -21.59 -20.66 8.80
CA CYS A 199 -21.05 -19.36 8.39
C CYS A 199 -20.89 -19.25 6.87
N HIS A 200 -20.60 -20.36 6.17
CA HIS A 200 -20.25 -20.39 4.76
C HIS A 200 -21.51 -20.38 3.91
N SER A 201 -22.51 -21.18 4.29
CA SER A 201 -23.83 -21.19 3.66
C SER A 201 -24.50 -19.83 3.78
N ILE A 202 -24.40 -19.19 4.95
CA ILE A 202 -24.97 -17.85 5.17
C ILE A 202 -24.18 -16.80 4.40
N ALA A 203 -22.85 -16.77 4.54
CA ALA A 203 -22.00 -15.82 3.82
C ALA A 203 -22.28 -15.85 2.31
N LYS A 204 -22.32 -17.06 1.74
CA LYS A 204 -22.64 -17.28 0.33
C LYS A 204 -24.06 -16.86 -0.04
N SER A 205 -25.06 -17.21 0.76
CA SER A 205 -26.47 -16.86 0.45
C SER A 205 -26.77 -15.38 0.59
N LYS A 206 -25.98 -14.65 1.38
CA LYS A 206 -26.13 -13.21 1.64
C LYS A 206 -25.12 -12.33 0.92
N ASN A 207 -24.30 -12.92 0.05
CA ASN A 207 -23.27 -12.20 -0.70
C ASN A 207 -22.34 -11.36 0.19
N VAL A 208 -21.95 -11.89 1.34
CA VAL A 208 -21.05 -11.23 2.29
C VAL A 208 -19.81 -12.09 2.51
N SER A 209 -18.64 -11.49 2.74
CA SER A 209 -17.46 -12.28 3.06
C SER A 209 -17.65 -13.02 4.39
N THR A 210 -17.07 -14.22 4.50
CA THR A 210 -17.11 -14.98 5.75
C THR A 210 -16.47 -14.16 6.89
N PHE A 211 -15.42 -13.38 6.60
CA PHE A 211 -14.80 -12.51 7.59
C PHE A 211 -15.78 -11.48 8.16
N TYR A 212 -16.49 -10.73 7.29
CA TYR A 212 -17.41 -9.70 7.75
C TYR A 212 -18.60 -10.27 8.51
N LEU A 213 -19.11 -11.45 8.10
CA LEU A 213 -20.16 -12.15 8.84
C LEU A 213 -19.70 -12.51 10.26
N LEU A 214 -18.51 -13.09 10.40
CA LEU A 214 -17.99 -13.50 11.70
C LEU A 214 -17.69 -12.28 12.58
N ALA A 215 -17.01 -11.28 12.03
CA ALA A 215 -16.59 -10.08 12.74
C ALA A 215 -17.77 -9.23 13.23
N ALA A 216 -18.78 -9.00 12.38
CA ALA A 216 -19.95 -8.18 12.74
C ALA A 216 -20.80 -8.80 13.86
N ASN A 217 -20.67 -10.12 14.07
CA ASN A 217 -21.47 -10.88 15.03
C ASN A 217 -20.66 -11.44 16.20
N ASN A 218 -19.37 -11.08 16.31
CA ASN A 218 -18.44 -11.62 17.31
C ASN A 218 -18.42 -13.16 17.35
N LEU A 219 -18.49 -13.80 16.18
CA LEU A 219 -18.47 -15.26 16.06
C LEU A 219 -17.02 -15.77 16.06
N ALA A 220 -16.84 -17.04 16.47
CA ALA A 220 -15.53 -17.66 16.46
C ALA A 220 -14.98 -17.81 15.03
N GLY A 221 -13.66 -17.71 14.91
CA GLY A 221 -12.95 -18.02 13.67
C GLY A 221 -13.12 -19.47 13.25
N TYR A 222 -12.74 -19.76 11.99
CA TYR A 222 -12.83 -21.11 11.39
C TYR A 222 -14.24 -21.71 11.39
N CYS A 223 -15.25 -20.85 11.58
CA CYS A 223 -16.67 -21.23 11.60
C CYS A 223 -16.98 -22.35 12.60
N THR A 224 -16.24 -22.33 13.70
CA THR A 224 -16.43 -23.23 14.82
C THR A 224 -17.54 -22.69 15.73
N SER A 225 -18.26 -23.59 16.41
CA SER A 225 -19.29 -23.22 17.39
C SER A 225 -20.34 -22.23 16.85
N PHE A 226 -20.92 -22.56 15.69
CA PHE A 226 -21.89 -21.68 15.03
C PHE A 226 -23.22 -21.61 15.81
N PRO A 227 -23.92 -20.45 15.84
CA PRO A 227 -25.13 -20.28 16.63
C PRO A 227 -26.28 -21.20 16.20
N GLU A 228 -27.14 -21.55 17.16
CA GLU A 228 -28.33 -22.39 16.92
C GLU A 228 -29.37 -21.69 16.03
N PRO A 229 -30.21 -22.46 15.32
CA PRO A 229 -31.32 -21.93 14.55
C PRO A 229 -32.23 -20.99 15.37
N GLY A 230 -32.62 -19.87 14.76
CA GLY A 230 -33.39 -18.80 15.39
C GLY A 230 -32.54 -17.66 15.96
N THR A 231 -31.20 -17.80 16.01
CA THR A 231 -30.30 -16.70 16.37
C THR A 231 -30.34 -15.60 15.29
N SER A 232 -30.49 -14.34 15.69
CA SER A 232 -30.41 -13.20 14.75
C SER A 232 -28.97 -12.76 14.55
N LEU A 233 -28.51 -12.78 13.30
CA LEU A 233 -27.21 -12.30 12.88
C LEU A 233 -27.35 -11.03 12.06
N CYS A 234 -26.42 -10.12 12.31
CA CYS A 234 -26.18 -8.95 11.48
C CYS A 234 -25.51 -9.34 10.16
N ILE A 235 -26.06 -8.86 9.05
CA ILE A 235 -25.47 -8.99 7.71
C ILE A 235 -24.99 -7.61 7.27
N THR A 236 -23.70 -7.51 6.92
CA THR A 236 -23.08 -6.28 6.43
C THR A 236 -23.41 -6.03 4.95
N HIS A 237 -22.82 -4.99 4.37
CA HIS A 237 -22.92 -4.76 2.93
C HIS A 237 -22.42 -5.95 2.11
N SER A 238 -23.08 -6.17 0.96
CA SER A 238 -22.77 -7.25 0.04
C SER A 238 -21.64 -6.90 -0.92
N CYS A 239 -21.01 -7.92 -1.47
CA CYS A 239 -19.98 -7.87 -2.52
C CYS A 239 -20.15 -9.09 -3.45
N ASP A 240 -19.51 -9.05 -4.61
CA ASP A 240 -19.33 -10.23 -5.44
C ASP A 240 -18.39 -11.19 -4.73
N LEU A 241 -18.72 -12.49 -4.74
CA LEU A 241 -18.02 -13.48 -3.94
C LEU A 241 -17.18 -14.43 -4.78
N TYR A 242 -16.00 -14.76 -4.25
CA TYR A 242 -15.19 -15.90 -4.66
C TYR A 242 -15.04 -16.88 -3.50
N THR A 243 -15.15 -18.18 -3.75
CA THR A 243 -14.91 -19.22 -2.73
C THR A 243 -13.51 -19.78 -2.92
N VAL A 244 -12.66 -19.63 -1.89
CA VAL A 244 -11.26 -20.07 -1.92
C VAL A 244 -11.18 -21.59 -2.11
N LYS A 245 -10.38 -22.01 -3.07
CA LYS A 245 -10.09 -23.41 -3.39
C LYS A 245 -8.71 -23.81 -2.87
N ALA A 246 -8.47 -25.11 -2.81
CA ALA A 246 -7.13 -25.62 -2.50
C ALA A 246 -6.12 -25.15 -3.55
N ASN A 247 -4.95 -24.70 -3.08
CA ASN A 247 -3.84 -24.15 -3.87
C ASN A 247 -4.10 -22.80 -4.54
N ASP A 248 -5.17 -22.09 -4.18
CA ASP A 248 -5.36 -20.71 -4.64
C ASP A 248 -4.29 -19.77 -4.07
N THR A 249 -3.93 -18.77 -4.86
CA THR A 249 -3.11 -17.61 -4.46
C THR A 249 -3.88 -16.34 -4.76
N CYS A 250 -3.56 -15.21 -4.12
CA CYS A 250 -4.21 -13.93 -4.50
C CYS A 250 -3.98 -13.60 -5.98
N TYR A 251 -2.81 -13.93 -6.52
CA TYR A 251 -2.49 -13.73 -7.92
C TYR A 251 -3.41 -14.56 -8.82
N SER A 252 -3.53 -15.88 -8.58
CA SER A 252 -4.39 -16.73 -9.40
C SER A 252 -5.87 -16.31 -9.33
N ILE A 253 -6.35 -15.86 -8.17
CA ILE A 253 -7.72 -15.35 -8.04
C ILE A 253 -7.90 -14.07 -8.88
N SER A 254 -7.00 -13.10 -8.79
CA SER A 254 -7.06 -11.86 -9.58
C SER A 254 -7.03 -12.15 -11.09
N GLU A 255 -6.14 -13.03 -11.54
CA GLU A 255 -6.01 -13.41 -12.96
C GLU A 255 -7.23 -14.17 -13.49
N ASP A 256 -7.81 -15.08 -12.71
CA ASP A 256 -9.03 -15.82 -13.08
C ASP A 256 -10.24 -14.88 -13.27
N HIS A 257 -10.18 -13.69 -12.67
CA HIS A 257 -11.14 -12.60 -12.86
C HIS A 257 -10.71 -11.58 -13.92
N GLY A 258 -9.76 -11.93 -14.79
CA GLY A 258 -9.28 -11.08 -15.89
C GLY A 258 -8.61 -9.80 -15.41
N SER A 259 -8.00 -9.83 -14.22
CA SER A 259 -7.35 -8.68 -13.58
C SER A 259 -8.31 -7.50 -13.35
N ALA A 260 -9.63 -7.78 -13.20
CA ALA A 260 -10.65 -6.77 -12.92
C ALA A 260 -10.44 -6.03 -11.58
N PHE A 261 -9.62 -6.59 -10.69
CA PHE A 261 -9.15 -5.98 -9.46
C PHE A 261 -7.70 -6.41 -9.17
N THR A 262 -6.97 -5.60 -8.43
CA THR A 262 -5.58 -5.85 -8.02
C THR A 262 -5.52 -6.73 -6.78
N ILE A 263 -4.36 -7.36 -6.53
CA ILE A 263 -4.11 -8.11 -5.29
C ILE A 263 -4.32 -7.21 -4.04
N LEU A 264 -3.93 -5.94 -4.11
CA LEU A 264 -4.13 -4.99 -3.01
C LEU A 264 -5.61 -4.68 -2.76
N GLN A 265 -6.42 -4.56 -3.82
CA GLN A 265 -7.87 -4.44 -3.69
C GLN A 265 -8.45 -5.69 -3.04
N LEU A 266 -8.04 -6.88 -3.49
CA LEU A 266 -8.46 -8.15 -2.88
C LEU A 266 -8.13 -8.22 -1.39
N ILE A 267 -6.91 -7.87 -0.98
CA ILE A 267 -6.50 -7.83 0.43
C ILE A 267 -7.30 -6.78 1.21
N SER A 268 -7.50 -5.59 0.63
CA SER A 268 -8.21 -4.49 1.29
C SER A 268 -9.69 -4.82 1.54
N TRP A 269 -10.33 -5.57 0.65
CA TRP A 269 -11.72 -6.02 0.82
C TRP A 269 -11.84 -7.24 1.72
N ASN A 270 -10.73 -7.92 2.05
CA ASN A 270 -10.72 -9.14 2.86
C ASN A 270 -9.63 -9.10 3.94
N PRO A 271 -9.89 -8.42 5.08
CA PRO A 271 -8.89 -8.23 6.14
C PRO A 271 -8.37 -9.51 6.81
N ASN A 272 -8.97 -10.67 6.56
CA ASN A 272 -8.45 -11.97 6.97
C ASN A 272 -7.33 -12.50 6.05
N ILE A 273 -7.04 -11.85 4.93
CA ILE A 273 -5.87 -12.12 4.10
C ILE A 273 -4.72 -11.27 4.62
N ASN A 274 -3.58 -11.88 4.90
CA ASN A 274 -2.40 -11.11 5.31
C ASN A 274 -1.80 -10.33 4.13
N THR A 275 -1.03 -9.28 4.42
CA THR A 275 -0.46 -8.40 3.40
C THR A 275 0.46 -9.11 2.41
N ALA A 276 1.06 -10.24 2.80
CA ALA A 276 1.91 -11.06 1.94
C ALA A 276 1.12 -12.12 1.12
N CYS A 277 -0.20 -12.20 1.30
CA CYS A 277 -1.07 -13.25 0.77
C CYS A 277 -0.55 -14.70 0.98
N THR A 278 0.08 -14.98 2.12
CA THR A 278 0.66 -16.30 2.41
C THR A 278 -0.28 -17.25 3.15
N ASN A 279 -1.50 -16.81 3.48
CA ASN A 279 -2.43 -17.55 4.33
C ASN A 279 -3.71 -18.06 3.63
N LEU A 280 -3.82 -18.01 2.30
CA LEU A 280 -5.03 -18.49 1.60
C LEU A 280 -5.30 -19.99 1.82
N ASN A 281 -4.26 -20.77 2.06
CA ASN A 281 -4.39 -22.19 2.41
C ASN A 281 -5.21 -22.41 3.70
N GLN A 282 -5.25 -21.42 4.61
CA GLN A 282 -6.06 -21.46 5.84
C GLN A 282 -7.51 -21.01 5.61
N LEU A 283 -7.79 -20.45 4.44
CA LEU A 283 -9.08 -19.87 4.08
C LEU A 283 -9.83 -20.73 3.06
N VAL A 284 -9.38 -21.95 2.76
CA VAL A 284 -10.07 -22.85 1.82
C VAL A 284 -11.53 -23.04 2.26
N GLY A 285 -12.48 -22.80 1.36
CA GLY A 285 -13.92 -22.82 1.62
C GLY A 285 -14.52 -21.48 2.07
N TYR A 286 -13.70 -20.49 2.44
CA TYR A 286 -14.19 -19.15 2.79
C TYR A 286 -14.69 -18.39 1.57
N GLN A 287 -15.67 -17.51 1.81
CA GLN A 287 -16.16 -16.54 0.86
C GLN A 287 -15.34 -15.24 1.02
N LEU A 288 -14.65 -14.84 -0.05
CA LEU A 288 -13.94 -13.58 -0.17
C LEU A 288 -14.74 -12.62 -1.05
N CYS A 289 -14.70 -11.33 -0.73
CA CYS A 289 -15.15 -10.26 -1.61
C CYS A 289 -14.16 -10.08 -2.78
N VAL A 290 -14.64 -10.17 -4.00
CA VAL A 290 -13.91 -9.83 -5.25
C VAL A 290 -14.47 -8.58 -5.92
N SER A 291 -15.38 -7.87 -5.24
CA SER A 291 -15.76 -6.50 -5.52
C SER A 291 -15.80 -5.70 -4.21
N PHE A 292 -15.90 -4.38 -4.32
CA PHE A 292 -15.98 -3.49 -3.15
C PHE A 292 -17.23 -3.84 -2.27
N PRO A 293 -17.05 -4.14 -0.97
CA PRO A 293 -18.16 -4.41 -0.05
C PRO A 293 -18.85 -3.10 0.35
N GLY A 294 -19.90 -2.71 -0.38
CA GLY A 294 -20.59 -1.45 -0.16
C GLY A 294 -21.30 -0.93 -1.41
N ASP A 295 -21.92 0.24 -1.30
CA ASP A 295 -22.46 0.92 -2.47
C ASP A 295 -21.32 1.53 -3.30
N SER A 296 -21.27 1.14 -4.58
CA SER A 296 -20.40 1.68 -5.62
C SER A 296 -20.50 3.20 -5.84
N SER A 297 -21.49 3.88 -5.23
CA SER A 297 -21.60 5.34 -5.24
C SER A 297 -20.38 6.07 -4.65
N PHE A 298 -19.57 5.41 -3.80
CA PHE A 298 -18.26 5.93 -3.37
C PHE A 298 -17.10 5.58 -4.33
N ALA A 299 -17.27 4.59 -5.20
CA ALA A 299 -16.30 4.19 -6.20
C ALA A 299 -16.41 5.00 -7.51
N THR A 300 -17.52 5.71 -7.72
CA THR A 300 -17.88 6.29 -9.03
C THR A 300 -17.96 7.82 -9.05
N THR A 301 -17.13 8.52 -8.28
CA THR A 301 -16.82 9.92 -8.62
C THR A 301 -15.72 9.93 -9.68
N ALA A 302 -15.96 9.28 -10.81
CA ALA A 302 -15.23 9.55 -12.03
C ALA A 302 -15.62 10.97 -12.45
N VAL A 303 -14.73 11.93 -12.20
CA VAL A 303 -14.89 13.31 -12.64
C VAL A 303 -14.92 13.28 -14.17
N THR A 304 -16.11 13.45 -14.76
CA THR A 304 -16.23 13.71 -16.19
C THR A 304 -15.53 15.04 -16.46
N ASN A 305 -14.28 14.99 -16.90
CA ASN A 305 -13.59 16.15 -17.46
C ASN A 305 -14.26 16.48 -18.80
N THR A 306 -15.23 17.41 -18.76
CA THR A 306 -15.68 18.10 -19.97
C THR A 306 -14.51 18.92 -20.48
N ALA A 307 -13.93 18.48 -21.60
CA ALA A 307 -12.91 19.22 -22.33
C ALA A 307 -13.46 20.60 -22.73
N ALA A 308 -12.90 21.66 -22.16
CA ALA A 308 -13.14 23.02 -22.63
C ALA A 308 -12.31 23.25 -23.89
N THR A 309 -12.97 23.26 -25.05
CA THR A 309 -12.41 23.73 -26.32
C THR A 309 -12.13 25.23 -26.23
N THR A 310 -10.85 25.61 -26.35
CA THR A 310 -10.42 26.98 -26.62
C THR A 310 -10.71 27.33 -28.07
N ALA A 311 -11.56 28.33 -28.29
CA ALA A 311 -11.70 28.98 -29.59
C ALA A 311 -10.63 30.07 -29.76
N VAL A 312 -10.08 30.11 -30.97
CA VAL A 312 -9.07 31.05 -31.50
C VAL A 312 -9.60 32.47 -31.58
#